data_AF-A0A444R0F3-F1
#
_entry.id   AF-A0A444R0F3-F1
#
_cell.length_a   1.000
_cell.length_b   1.000
_cell.length_c   1.000
_cell.angle_alpha   90.00
_cell.angle_beta   90.00
_cell.angle_gamma   90.00
#
_symmetry.space_group_name_H-M   'P 1'
#
loop_
_entity.id
_entity.type
_entity.pdbx_description
1 polymer ?
#
loop_
_entity_poly.entity_id
_entity_poly.type
_entity_poly.pdbx_seq_one_letter_code
_entity_poly.pdbx_strand_id
1 'polypeptide(L)'
;MDDLTQRYFEAEMRYLREAGKEFAQAYPDRAAMLNLDKPGARDPYVERLFEGFAFLMGRLREKLDDDLPELTEGLVSLLWP
;
A
#
# COMPACT_ATOMS: atom_id res chain seq x y z
N MET A 1 7.44 18.08 -2.49
CA MET A 1 6.41 17.37 -1.69
C MET A 1 5.69 16.35 -2.57
N ASP A 2 5.29 16.71 -3.80
CA ASP A 2 4.52 15.82 -4.71
C ASP A 2 5.21 14.50 -5.15
N ASP A 3 6.54 14.39 -5.13
CA ASP A 3 7.26 13.19 -5.61
C ASP A 3 7.28 12.05 -4.57
N LEU A 4 7.23 12.34 -3.28
CA LEU A 4 7.29 11.31 -2.22
C LEU A 4 5.99 10.52 -2.13
N THR A 5 4.86 11.22 -2.02
CA THR A 5 3.53 10.59 -2.01
C THR A 5 3.30 9.75 -3.27
N GLN A 6 3.77 10.21 -4.44
CA GLN A 6 3.67 9.43 -5.68
C GLN A 6 4.46 8.12 -5.60
N ARG A 7 5.69 8.16 -5.07
CA ARG A 7 6.51 6.95 -4.89
C ARG A 7 5.89 5.94 -3.92
N TYR A 8 5.30 6.42 -2.82
CA TYR A 8 4.57 5.55 -1.90
C TYR A 8 3.34 4.94 -2.56
N PHE A 9 2.55 5.74 -3.30
CA PHE A 9 1.41 5.25 -4.05
C PHE A 9 1.79 4.14 -5.05
N GLU A 10 2.84 4.36 -5.85
CA GLU A 10 3.32 3.37 -6.82
C GLU A 10 3.82 2.09 -6.13
N ALA A 11 4.49 2.23 -4.98
CA ALA A 11 4.93 1.10 -4.17
C ALA A 11 3.75 0.28 -3.64
N GLU A 12 2.73 0.95 -3.10
CA GLU A 12 1.52 0.28 -2.58
C GLU A 12 0.71 -0.37 -3.71
N MET A 13 0.63 0.25 -4.90
CA MET A 13 -0.01 -0.36 -6.08
C MET A 13 0.70 -1.62 -6.55
N ARG A 14 2.04 -1.62 -6.54
CA ARG A 14 2.82 -2.83 -6.87
C ARG A 14 2.58 -3.93 -5.84
N TYR A 15 2.67 -3.59 -4.55
CA TYR A 15 2.40 -4.54 -3.46
C TYR A 15 1.00 -5.15 -3.57
N LEU A 16 -0.03 -4.32 -3.77
CA LEU A 16 -1.41 -4.79 -3.87
C LEU A 16 -1.63 -5.75 -5.05
N ARG A 17 -0.92 -5.54 -6.17
CA ARG A 17 -0.95 -6.45 -7.32
C ARG A 17 -0.27 -7.77 -7.03
N GLU A 18 0.86 -7.77 -6.34
CA GLU A 18 1.58 -8.98 -5.95
C GLU A 18 0.78 -9.78 -4.92
N ALA A 19 0.34 -9.12 -3.85
CA ALA A 19 -0.51 -9.73 -2.82
C ALA A 19 -1.83 -10.26 -3.41
N GLY A 20 -2.43 -9.56 -4.37
CA GLY A 20 -3.61 -10.02 -5.08
C GLY A 20 -3.39 -11.31 -5.88
N LYS A 21 -2.20 -11.47 -6.49
CA LYS A 21 -1.83 -12.72 -7.20
C LYS A 21 -1.63 -13.86 -6.22
N GLU A 22 -0.92 -13.63 -5.12
CA GLU A 22 -0.71 -14.64 -4.08
C GLU A 22 -2.05 -15.08 -3.47
N PHE A 23 -2.93 -14.13 -3.17
CA PHE A 23 -4.29 -14.41 -2.69
C PHE A 23 -5.08 -15.24 -3.71
N ALA A 24 -4.98 -14.92 -5.00
CA ALA A 24 -5.65 -15.68 -6.05
C ALA A 24 -5.14 -17.11 -6.20
N GLN A 25 -3.85 -17.34 -5.99
CA GLN A 25 -3.26 -18.68 -5.97
C GLN A 25 -3.73 -19.48 -4.74
N ALA A 26 -3.81 -18.84 -3.58
CA ALA A 26 -4.20 -19.49 -2.33
C ALA A 26 -5.72 -19.75 -2.23
N TYR A 27 -6.54 -18.85 -2.77
CA TYR A 27 -7.99 -18.86 -2.63
C TYR A 27 -8.71 -18.60 -3.97
N PRO A 28 -8.63 -19.53 -4.94
CA PRO A 28 -9.14 -19.33 -6.29
C PRO A 28 -10.64 -19.01 -6.33
N ASP A 29 -11.46 -19.68 -5.51
CA ASP A 29 -12.92 -19.43 -5.46
C ASP A 29 -13.24 -17.98 -5.06
N ARG A 30 -12.52 -17.44 -4.08
CA ARG A 30 -12.71 -16.06 -3.60
C ARG A 30 -12.13 -15.05 -4.59
N ALA A 31 -11.00 -15.36 -5.20
CA ALA A 31 -10.38 -14.49 -6.19
C ALA A 31 -11.20 -14.37 -7.46
N ALA A 32 -11.90 -15.43 -7.88
CA ALA A 32 -12.86 -15.39 -8.98
C ALA A 32 -14.03 -14.43 -8.71
N MET A 33 -14.51 -14.34 -7.46
CA MET A 33 -15.54 -13.36 -7.07
C MET A 33 -15.04 -11.91 -7.15
N LEU A 34 -13.72 -11.71 -6.99
CA LEU A 34 -13.08 -10.39 -7.01
C LEU A 34 -12.39 -10.09 -8.36
N ASN A 35 -12.51 -10.97 -9.36
CA ASN A 35 -11.82 -10.90 -10.66
C ASN A 35 -10.29 -10.69 -10.52
N LEU A 36 -9.67 -11.26 -9.50
CA LEU A 36 -8.23 -11.16 -9.26
C LEU A 36 -7.42 -12.20 -10.06
N ASP A 37 -8.09 -13.22 -10.58
CA ASP A 37 -7.54 -14.38 -11.30
C ASP A 37 -7.38 -14.16 -12.82
N LYS A 38 -8.04 -13.14 -13.40
CA LYS A 38 -8.08 -12.93 -14.86
C LYS A 38 -7.29 -11.68 -15.29
N PRO A 39 -6.19 -11.82 -16.05
CA PRO A 39 -5.51 -10.68 -16.65
C PRO A 39 -6.42 -10.04 -17.71
N GLY A 40 -6.83 -8.79 -17.48
CA GLY A 40 -7.57 -7.97 -18.45
C GLY A 40 -9.08 -7.81 -18.18
N ALA A 41 -9.66 -8.53 -17.23
CA ALA A 41 -11.08 -8.40 -16.84
C ALA A 41 -11.24 -7.71 -15.48
N ARG A 42 -10.38 -6.75 -15.17
CA ARG A 42 -10.57 -5.92 -13.97
C ARG A 42 -11.58 -4.85 -14.28
N ASP A 43 -12.70 -4.92 -13.57
CA ASP A 43 -13.71 -3.87 -13.57
C ASP A 43 -13.04 -2.52 -13.28
N PRO A 44 -13.22 -1.48 -14.14
CA PRO A 44 -12.63 -0.16 -13.94
C PRO A 44 -12.94 0.47 -12.57
N TYR A 45 -14.10 0.18 -11.98
CA TYR A 45 -14.48 0.67 -10.67
C TYR A 45 -13.72 -0.03 -9.54
N VAL A 46 -13.39 -1.32 -9.70
CA VAL A 46 -12.56 -2.07 -8.75
C VAL A 46 -11.11 -1.62 -8.82
N GLU A 47 -10.56 -1.38 -10.01
CA GLU A 47 -9.21 -0.83 -10.14
C GLU A 47 -9.13 0.58 -9.52
N ARG A 48 -10.15 1.44 -9.72
CA ARG A 48 -10.23 2.75 -9.05
C ARG A 48 -10.33 2.64 -7.52
N LEU A 49 -11.05 1.65 -6.99
CA LEU A 49 -11.09 1.40 -5.55
C LEU A 49 -9.70 1.01 -5.03
N PHE A 50 -8.99 0.16 -5.75
CA PHE A 50 -7.62 -0.23 -5.41
C PHE A 50 -6.63 0.93 -5.49
N GLU A 51 -6.76 1.80 -6.49
CA GLU A 51 -5.98 3.04 -6.57
C GLU A 51 -6.26 3.95 -5.35
N GLY A 52 -7.53 4.16 -5.01
CA GLY A 52 -7.91 4.94 -3.82
C GLY A 52 -7.36 4.34 -2.52
N PHE A 53 -7.43 3.02 -2.38
CA PHE A 53 -6.86 2.31 -1.22
C PHE A 53 -5.34 2.46 -1.15
N ALA A 54 -4.64 2.24 -2.26
CA ALA A 54 -3.18 2.40 -2.34
C ALA A 54 -2.75 3.83 -2.03
N PHE A 55 -3.51 4.83 -2.46
CA PHE A 55 -3.24 6.24 -2.12
C PHE A 55 -3.35 6.50 -0.62
N LEU A 56 -4.41 6.01 0.04
CA LEU A 56 -4.60 6.17 1.48
C LEU A 56 -3.50 5.47 2.27
N MET A 57 -3.15 4.24 1.90
CA MET A 57 -2.08 3.48 2.55
C MET A 57 -0.70 4.11 2.32
N GLY A 58 -0.45 4.61 1.12
CA GLY A 58 0.79 5.33 0.81
C GLY A 58 0.96 6.56 1.68
N ARG A 59 -0.10 7.37 1.87
CA ARG A 59 -0.08 8.52 2.78
C ARG A 59 0.07 8.14 4.25
N LEU A 60 -0.53 7.04 4.67
CA LEU A 60 -0.38 6.54 6.04
C LEU A 60 1.07 6.13 6.30
N ARG A 61 1.68 5.42 5.35
CA ARG A 61 3.07 4.98 5.44
C ARG A 61 4.06 6.14 5.38
N GLU A 62 3.85 7.08 4.45
CA GLU A 62 4.62 8.33 4.39
C GLU A 62 4.62 9.04 5.73
N LYS A 63 3.43 9.24 6.33
CA LYS A 63 3.31 9.88 7.63
C LYS A 63 4.00 9.08 8.75
N LEU A 64 3.88 7.75 8.74
CA LEU A 64 4.51 6.90 9.75
C LEU A 64 6.04 6.97 9.68
N ASP A 65 6.59 6.97 8.46
CA ASP A 65 8.02 7.07 8.22
C ASP A 65 8.57 8.46 8.60
N ASP A 66 7.74 9.51 8.51
CA ASP A 66 8.05 10.87 8.97
C ASP A 66 7.96 11.03 10.51
N ASP A 67 6.98 10.39 11.17
CA ASP A 67 6.72 10.52 12.63
C ASP A 67 7.67 9.63 13.49
N LEU A 68 8.21 8.53 12.93
CA LEU A 68 9.11 7.61 13.65
C LEU A 68 10.46 8.21 14.09
N PRO A 69 11.17 8.99 13.25
CA PRO A 69 12.41 9.67 13.63
C PRO A 69 12.25 10.56 14.87
N GLU A 70 11.15 11.32 14.95
CA GLU A 70 10.88 12.25 16.05
C GLU A 70 10.81 11.54 17.42
N LEU A 71 10.22 10.34 17.44
CA LEU A 71 10.11 9.51 18.64
C LEU A 71 11.47 8.93 19.08
N THR A 72 12.27 8.47 18.12
CA THR A 72 13.59 7.89 18.42
C THR A 72 14.62 8.94 18.80
N GLU A 73 14.64 10.12 18.18
CA GLU A 73 15.52 11.24 18.57
C GLU A 73 15.16 11.79 19.96
N GLY A 74 13.86 11.88 20.27
CA GLY A 74 13.40 12.27 21.60
C GLY A 74 13.84 11.29 22.70
N LEU A 75 13.83 9.99 22.43
CA LEU A 75 14.30 8.97 23.36
C LEU A 75 15.83 8.92 23.49
N VAL A 76 16.57 9.12 22.40
CA VAL A 76 18.05 9.14 22.41
C VAL A 76 18.57 10.37 23.15
N SER A 77 17.96 11.55 22.96
CA SER A 77 18.32 12.78 23.68
C SER A 77 18.03 12.72 25.19
N LEU A 78 17.09 11.89 25.63
CA LEU A 78 16.85 11.59 27.05
C LEU A 78 17.86 10.60 27.64
N LEU A 79 18.42 9.70 26.82
CA LEU A 79 19.43 8.73 27.25
C LEU A 79 20.86 9.28 27.20
N TRP A 80 21.11 10.34 26.43
CA TRP A 80 22.38 11.04 26.37
C TRP A 80 22.16 12.55 26.14
N PRO A 81 22.19 13.40 27.21
CA PRO A 81 22.10 14.85 27.08
C PRO A 81 23.37 15.48 26.50
#